data_AF-A0A0F9SKJ8-F1
#
_entry.id   AF-A0A0F9SKJ8-F1
#
_cell.length_a   1.000
_cell.length_b   1.000
_cell.length_c   1.000
_cell.angle_alpha   90.00
_cell.angle_beta   90.00
_cell.angle_gamma   90.00
#
_symmetry.space_group_name_H-M   'P 1'
#
loop_
_entity.id
_entity.type
_entity.pdbx_description
1 polymer ?
#
loop_
_entity_poly.entity_id
_entity_poly.type
_entity_poly.pdbx_seq_one_letter_code
_entity_poly.pdbx_strand_id
1 'polypeptide(L)'
;MTKGKPTKTTNPIHFEDLDPKRFEDLVRELIYDFRDWQTIEATGKGGGDDGFDIRAYERTSRTTTDDDGNEVVRPMDGNPWMIQCKREKTIPPSKIKKILEDVDPKNPPYGYILAAATNFSKKAYDTFRDELTKLGVLEFYLWGNATLETELHQPKNDRILFTFFGISNVRRRRSRATEIRSEVTNKNRVMRVLGDQPSHSWILARDSKDRHYPYESSYADFEERPRWKDYEVVELHPRGVIVSIKQCYAWFDEKRKTFDIAEPPIFISNPHNQIQDNERDREIREAIGLVRDFWERLPKKNQVMFHLNGIVRYEDMLVIDDKGDNWNEVPHIFVDFEEGSPVSGTLKYLEKGQRDISLDKFSRQSVFPQSFPEPQFGEIHDEEGLALPNGLSEQIVNFRGNLDTLYDVDGRFAHLKPNDVAVVRFGHKDDRFIQITHRYKLSGSFMLRDEPHLAWQIKQQIEREPTADDMIDVLEFRNCYEHQWKGRN
;
A
#
# COMPACT_ATOMS: atom_id res chain seq x y z
N MET A 1 20.13 32.72 -14.07
CA MET A 1 19.44 31.48 -14.44
C MET A 1 20.32 30.29 -14.04
N THR A 2 19.97 29.61 -12.96
CA THR A 2 20.65 28.39 -12.49
C THR A 2 20.29 27.24 -13.42
N LYS A 3 21.28 26.69 -14.15
CA LYS A 3 21.10 25.46 -14.94
C LYS A 3 20.69 24.34 -13.98
N GLY A 4 19.47 23.84 -14.12
CA GLY A 4 19.00 22.67 -13.35
C GLY A 4 19.95 21.49 -13.57
N LYS A 5 20.42 20.88 -12.48
CA LYS A 5 21.15 19.61 -12.56
C LYS A 5 20.17 18.51 -12.99
N PRO A 6 20.54 17.63 -13.94
CA PRO A 6 19.67 16.53 -14.35
C PRO A 6 19.37 15.63 -13.14
N THR A 7 18.08 15.38 -12.90
CA THR A 7 17.57 14.65 -11.72
C THR A 7 17.63 13.13 -11.85
N LYS A 8 17.88 12.59 -13.06
CA LYS A 8 18.09 11.15 -13.31
C LYS A 8 19.03 10.93 -14.49
N THR A 9 19.93 9.97 -14.37
CA THR A 9 20.69 9.37 -15.47
C THR A 9 20.18 7.96 -15.69
N THR A 10 19.88 7.56 -16.92
CA THR A 10 19.77 6.12 -17.24
C THR A 10 21.17 5.54 -17.13
N ASN A 11 21.32 4.43 -16.40
CA ASN A 11 22.60 3.73 -16.36
C ASN A 11 22.94 3.23 -17.77
N PRO A 12 24.21 3.29 -18.20
CA PRO A 12 24.62 2.77 -19.50
C PRO A 12 24.24 1.30 -19.68
N ILE A 13 23.91 0.92 -20.93
CA ILE A 13 23.65 -0.48 -21.26
C ILE A 13 24.97 -1.28 -21.28
N HIS A 14 25.03 -2.32 -20.45
CA HIS A 14 26.17 -3.24 -20.36
C HIS A 14 26.04 -4.39 -21.36
N PHE A 15 26.36 -4.12 -22.63
CA PHE A 15 26.30 -5.12 -23.72
C PHE A 15 27.23 -6.33 -23.49
N GLU A 16 28.29 -6.16 -22.71
CA GLU A 16 29.24 -7.20 -22.30
C GLU A 16 28.63 -8.29 -21.42
N ASP A 17 27.46 -8.04 -20.81
CA ASP A 17 26.77 -9.03 -19.97
C ASP A 17 25.91 -9.99 -20.79
N LEU A 18 25.59 -9.64 -22.05
CA LEU A 18 24.89 -10.55 -22.95
C LEU A 18 25.80 -11.70 -23.39
N ASP A 19 25.27 -12.92 -23.43
CA ASP A 19 25.93 -14.04 -24.10
C ASP A 19 26.27 -13.67 -25.57
N PRO A 20 27.42 -14.11 -26.13
CA PRO A 20 27.80 -13.76 -27.51
C PRO A 20 26.71 -13.98 -28.55
N LYS A 21 25.97 -15.09 -28.47
CA LYS A 21 24.86 -15.38 -29.40
C LYS A 21 23.68 -14.43 -29.19
N ARG A 22 23.43 -14.03 -27.94
CA ARG A 22 22.39 -13.03 -27.64
C ARG A 22 22.76 -11.64 -28.12
N PHE A 23 24.05 -11.29 -28.15
CA PHE A 23 24.50 -10.05 -28.76
C PHE A 23 24.29 -10.06 -30.28
N GLU A 24 24.58 -11.17 -30.97
CA GLU A 24 24.26 -11.33 -32.39
C GLU A 24 22.76 -11.24 -32.67
N ASP A 25 21.93 -11.90 -31.86
CA ASP A 25 20.46 -11.82 -31.97
C ASP A 25 19.94 -10.40 -31.76
N LEU A 26 20.51 -9.66 -30.79
CA LEU A 26 20.19 -8.25 -30.55
C LEU A 26 20.46 -7.39 -31.80
N VAL A 27 21.65 -7.53 -32.39
CA VAL A 27 22.03 -6.77 -33.59
C VAL A 27 21.13 -7.17 -34.77
N ARG A 28 20.80 -8.45 -34.91
CA ARG A 28 19.86 -8.94 -35.93
C ARG A 28 18.47 -8.30 -35.79
N GLU A 29 17.93 -8.24 -34.56
CA GLU A 29 16.64 -7.60 -34.28
C GLU A 29 16.67 -6.10 -34.63
N LEU A 30 17.76 -5.40 -34.33
CA LEU A 30 17.93 -3.99 -34.70
C LEU A 30 18.03 -3.77 -36.22
N ILE A 31 18.60 -4.73 -36.96
CA ILE A 31 18.79 -4.63 -38.40
C ILE A 31 17.47 -4.71 -39.17
N TYR A 32 16.45 -5.42 -38.69
CA TYR A 32 15.18 -5.56 -39.42
C TYR A 32 14.58 -4.22 -39.86
N ASP A 33 14.72 -3.18 -39.02
CA ASP A 33 14.19 -1.83 -39.30
C ASP A 33 15.21 -0.87 -39.94
N PHE A 34 16.42 -1.35 -40.28
CA PHE A 34 17.48 -0.53 -40.84
C PHE A 34 17.33 -0.27 -42.35
N ARG A 35 16.80 -1.24 -43.10
CA ARG A 35 16.55 -1.21 -44.56
C ARG A 35 15.34 -2.09 -44.90
N ASP A 36 14.86 -1.97 -46.14
CA ASP A 36 13.85 -2.88 -46.70
C ASP A 36 14.54 -4.18 -47.16
N TRP A 37 14.49 -5.19 -46.31
CA TRP A 37 15.15 -6.47 -46.56
C TRP A 37 14.28 -7.42 -47.37
N GLN A 38 14.87 -8.04 -48.39
CA GLN A 38 14.34 -9.23 -49.06
C GLN A 38 14.44 -10.43 -48.11
N THR A 39 15.60 -10.64 -47.51
CA THR A 39 15.88 -11.80 -46.62
C THR A 39 17.04 -11.48 -45.69
N ILE A 40 16.99 -12.00 -44.46
CA ILE A 40 18.07 -11.91 -43.46
C ILE A 40 18.36 -13.33 -42.97
N GLU A 41 19.63 -13.74 -43.08
CA GLU A 41 20.13 -15.06 -42.72
C GLU A 41 21.11 -14.96 -41.55
N ALA A 42 20.91 -15.78 -40.52
CA ALA A 42 21.85 -15.94 -39.42
C ALA A 42 22.87 -17.02 -39.77
N THR A 43 24.00 -16.62 -40.35
CA THR A 43 25.06 -17.55 -40.79
C THR A 43 25.89 -18.10 -39.63
N GLY A 44 25.88 -17.43 -38.46
CA GLY A 44 26.65 -17.83 -37.27
C GLY A 44 26.16 -19.08 -36.49
N LYS A 45 25.00 -19.66 -36.80
CA LYS A 45 24.46 -20.81 -36.03
C LYS A 45 25.14 -22.16 -36.29
N GLY A 46 25.95 -22.27 -37.35
CA GLY A 46 26.52 -23.54 -37.82
C GLY A 46 27.90 -23.94 -37.28
N GLY A 47 28.57 -23.10 -36.49
CA GLY A 47 29.91 -23.41 -35.96
C GLY A 47 31.04 -23.47 -37.01
N GLY A 48 30.78 -23.04 -38.25
CA GLY A 48 31.80 -22.83 -39.27
C GLY A 48 32.36 -21.41 -39.19
N ASP A 49 33.68 -21.30 -39.05
CA ASP A 49 34.48 -20.08 -38.88
C ASP A 49 34.56 -19.20 -40.16
N ASP A 50 33.51 -19.14 -40.98
CA ASP A 50 33.50 -18.36 -42.24
C ASP A 50 33.34 -16.85 -42.00
N GLY A 51 33.81 -16.35 -40.86
CA GLY A 51 34.05 -14.94 -40.62
C GLY A 51 32.83 -14.03 -40.44
N PHE A 52 31.62 -14.43 -40.85
CA PHE A 52 30.41 -13.59 -40.92
C PHE A 52 29.23 -14.06 -40.06
N ASP A 53 28.69 -13.15 -39.23
CA ASP A 53 27.61 -13.49 -38.28
C ASP A 53 26.21 -13.42 -38.90
N ILE A 54 25.95 -12.41 -39.74
CA ILE A 54 24.65 -12.20 -40.40
C ILE A 54 24.87 -11.80 -41.87
N ARG A 55 24.09 -12.40 -42.77
CA ARG A 55 24.00 -12.01 -44.19
C ARG A 55 22.59 -11.52 -44.49
N ALA A 56 22.46 -10.42 -45.22
CA ALA A 56 21.15 -9.89 -45.60
C ALA A 56 21.13 -9.48 -47.08
N TYR A 57 19.96 -9.53 -47.70
CA TYR A 57 19.73 -9.10 -49.07
C TYR A 57 18.73 -7.94 -49.03
N GLU A 58 19.16 -6.76 -49.44
CA GLU A 58 18.30 -5.57 -49.53
C GLU A 58 17.48 -5.64 -50.82
N ARG A 59 16.17 -5.36 -50.70
CA ARG A 59 15.24 -5.43 -51.83
C ARG A 59 15.59 -4.35 -52.85
N THR A 60 15.84 -4.76 -54.09
CA THR A 60 16.00 -3.83 -55.21
C THR A 60 14.69 -3.64 -55.96
N SER A 61 14.44 -2.47 -56.53
CA SER A 61 13.22 -2.18 -57.32
C SER A 61 13.11 -2.94 -58.65
N ARG A 62 14.00 -3.91 -58.92
CA ARG A 62 13.95 -4.77 -60.11
C ARG A 62 13.11 -6.00 -59.81
N THR A 63 11.90 -6.01 -60.33
CA THR A 63 11.06 -7.19 -60.42
C THR A 63 11.72 -8.21 -61.37
N THR A 64 12.11 -9.37 -60.85
CA THR A 64 12.48 -10.52 -61.69
C THR A 64 11.20 -11.15 -62.24
N THR A 65 11.05 -11.24 -63.56
CA THR A 65 9.92 -11.91 -64.20
C THR A 65 10.33 -13.28 -64.74
N ASP A 66 9.45 -14.28 -64.65
CA ASP A 66 9.64 -15.56 -65.36
C ASP A 66 9.45 -15.43 -66.87
N ASP A 67 9.69 -16.53 -67.60
CA ASP A 67 9.52 -16.62 -69.06
C ASP A 67 8.05 -16.35 -69.50
N ASP A 68 7.09 -16.40 -68.57
CA ASP A 68 5.67 -16.10 -68.78
C ASP A 68 5.28 -14.66 -68.34
N GLY A 69 6.25 -13.85 -67.89
CA GLY A 69 6.05 -12.45 -67.52
C GLY A 69 5.48 -12.22 -66.11
N ASN A 70 5.41 -13.24 -65.25
CA ASN A 70 4.98 -13.11 -63.86
C ASN A 70 6.15 -12.71 -62.95
N GLU A 71 5.88 -11.85 -61.96
CA GLU A 71 6.85 -11.46 -60.94
C GLU A 71 7.23 -12.66 -60.05
N VAL A 72 8.50 -13.07 -60.11
CA VAL A 72 9.11 -14.14 -59.31
C VAL A 72 10.00 -13.54 -58.24
N VAL A 73 9.60 -13.69 -56.98
CA VAL A 73 10.43 -13.28 -55.84
C VAL A 73 11.46 -14.38 -55.54
N ARG A 74 12.73 -14.20 -55.93
CA ARG A 74 13.81 -15.10 -55.48
C ARG A 74 14.42 -14.59 -54.17
N PRO A 75 14.62 -15.42 -53.14
CA PRO A 75 15.17 -14.99 -51.85
C PRO A 75 16.57 -14.33 -51.92
N MET A 76 17.36 -14.65 -52.93
CA MET A 76 18.71 -14.11 -53.12
C MET A 76 18.81 -12.95 -54.13
N ASP A 77 17.68 -12.47 -54.66
CA ASP A 77 17.65 -11.32 -55.55
C ASP A 77 17.64 -10.03 -54.70
N GLY A 78 18.80 -9.39 -54.58
CA GLY A 78 18.96 -8.15 -53.83
C GLY A 78 20.41 -7.70 -53.68
N ASN A 79 20.61 -6.49 -53.16
CA ASN A 79 21.94 -5.99 -52.84
C ASN A 79 22.48 -6.75 -51.60
N PRO A 80 23.65 -7.42 -51.68
CA PRO A 80 24.14 -8.24 -50.57
C PRO A 80 24.77 -7.38 -49.47
N TRP A 81 24.37 -7.62 -48.23
CA TRP A 81 24.90 -7.00 -47.02
C TRP A 81 25.56 -8.03 -46.12
N MET A 82 26.73 -7.68 -45.59
CA MET A 82 27.46 -8.47 -44.59
C MET A 82 27.49 -7.73 -43.27
N ILE A 83 27.14 -8.42 -42.19
CA ILE A 83 27.12 -7.84 -40.85
C ILE A 83 27.96 -8.71 -39.91
N GLN A 84 28.91 -8.06 -39.25
CA GLN A 84 29.76 -8.66 -38.24
C GLN A 84 29.48 -8.09 -36.86
N CYS A 85 29.34 -8.97 -35.88
CA CYS A 85 29.10 -8.68 -34.48
C CYS A 85 30.35 -9.02 -33.66
N LYS A 86 30.87 -8.06 -32.87
CA LYS A 86 32.01 -8.27 -31.97
C LYS A 86 31.71 -7.77 -30.56
N ARG A 87 31.45 -8.70 -29.65
CA ARG A 87 31.20 -8.44 -28.22
C ARG A 87 32.51 -8.33 -27.43
N GLU A 88 33.36 -7.38 -27.78
CA GLU A 88 34.66 -7.16 -27.14
C GLU A 88 34.77 -5.77 -26.50
N LYS A 89 35.57 -5.66 -25.42
CA LYS A 89 35.77 -4.39 -24.70
C LYS A 89 36.53 -3.34 -25.51
N THR A 90 37.37 -3.74 -26.47
CA THR A 90 38.16 -2.80 -27.28
C THR A 90 38.48 -3.42 -28.64
N ILE A 91 38.26 -2.67 -29.72
CA ILE A 91 38.61 -3.07 -31.08
C ILE A 91 39.62 -2.06 -31.66
N PRO A 92 40.93 -2.40 -31.65
CA PRO A 92 41.95 -1.51 -32.20
C PRO A 92 41.95 -1.54 -33.75
N PRO A 93 42.55 -0.54 -34.42
CA PRO A 93 42.60 -0.47 -35.88
C PRO A 93 43.24 -1.70 -36.56
N SER A 94 44.25 -2.32 -35.94
CA SER A 94 44.87 -3.55 -36.45
C SER A 94 43.89 -4.72 -36.52
N LYS A 95 42.97 -4.79 -35.56
CA LYS A 95 41.95 -5.84 -35.50
C LYS A 95 40.85 -5.63 -36.53
N ILE A 96 40.52 -4.37 -36.85
CA ILE A 96 39.61 -4.06 -37.97
C ILE A 96 40.15 -4.62 -39.27
N LYS A 97 41.44 -4.41 -39.56
CA LYS A 97 42.06 -5.00 -40.77
C LYS A 97 41.90 -6.51 -40.80
N LYS A 98 42.15 -7.17 -39.67
CA LYS A 98 41.98 -8.63 -39.55
C LYS A 98 40.53 -9.08 -39.77
N ILE A 99 39.55 -8.34 -39.27
CA ILE A 99 38.12 -8.66 -39.48
C ILE A 99 37.73 -8.51 -40.96
N LEU A 100 38.36 -7.59 -41.67
CA LEU A 100 38.08 -7.32 -43.08
C LEU A 100 38.89 -8.21 -44.05
N GLU A 101 39.81 -9.04 -43.57
CA GLU A 101 40.59 -9.97 -44.41
C GLU A 101 39.69 -10.98 -45.13
N ASP A 102 38.54 -11.31 -44.54
CA ASP A 102 37.59 -12.30 -45.07
C ASP A 102 36.67 -11.74 -46.18
N VAL A 103 36.76 -10.44 -46.48
CA VAL A 103 35.96 -9.81 -47.54
C VAL A 103 36.61 -10.01 -48.91
N ASP A 104 35.94 -10.73 -49.81
CA ASP A 104 36.45 -11.01 -51.16
C ASP A 104 36.48 -9.73 -52.04
N PRO A 105 37.67 -9.25 -52.47
CA PRO A 105 37.78 -8.08 -53.35
C PRO A 105 37.20 -8.31 -54.76
N LYS A 106 37.04 -9.56 -55.21
CA LYS A 106 36.49 -9.88 -56.53
C LYS A 106 34.97 -9.83 -56.56
N ASN A 107 34.33 -10.04 -55.42
CA ASN A 107 32.89 -10.02 -55.26
C ASN A 107 32.51 -9.38 -53.91
N PRO A 108 32.78 -8.07 -53.73
CA PRO A 108 32.51 -7.41 -52.47
C PRO A 108 31.00 -7.32 -52.21
N PRO A 109 30.57 -7.35 -50.95
CA PRO A 109 29.18 -7.04 -50.62
C PRO A 109 28.86 -5.59 -51.02
N TYR A 110 27.59 -5.33 -51.32
CA TYR A 110 27.10 -3.97 -51.53
C TYR A 110 27.27 -3.14 -50.26
N GLY A 111 26.90 -3.72 -49.11
CA GLY A 111 26.96 -3.06 -47.81
C GLY A 111 27.66 -3.86 -46.72
N TYR A 112 28.33 -3.18 -45.78
CA TYR A 112 29.00 -3.82 -44.64
C TYR A 112 28.70 -3.12 -43.30
N ILE A 113 28.29 -3.88 -42.28
CA ILE A 113 28.08 -3.35 -40.92
C ILE A 113 29.00 -4.08 -39.93
N LEU A 114 29.82 -3.33 -39.20
CA LEU A 114 30.53 -3.86 -38.03
C LEU A 114 29.88 -3.31 -36.75
N ALA A 115 29.17 -4.18 -36.03
CA ALA A 115 28.53 -3.89 -34.75
C ALA A 115 29.38 -4.40 -33.59
N ALA A 116 29.64 -3.55 -32.60
CA ALA A 116 30.47 -3.89 -31.46
C ALA A 116 29.97 -3.33 -30.14
N ALA A 117 30.19 -4.10 -29.07
CA ALA A 117 29.86 -3.71 -27.69
C ALA A 117 30.75 -2.59 -27.12
N THR A 118 31.65 -2.01 -27.93
CA THR A 118 32.58 -0.95 -27.55
C THR A 118 32.53 0.23 -28.51
N ASN A 119 33.05 1.37 -28.09
CA ASN A 119 33.18 2.55 -28.95
C ASN A 119 34.48 2.49 -29.74
N PHE A 120 34.43 2.94 -31.00
CA PHE A 120 35.58 2.96 -31.88
C PHE A 120 36.33 4.30 -31.78
N SER A 121 37.66 4.24 -31.80
CA SER A 121 38.49 5.45 -31.92
C SER A 121 38.36 6.06 -33.32
N LYS A 122 38.62 7.36 -33.47
CA LYS A 122 38.65 8.02 -34.79
C LYS A 122 39.56 7.29 -35.79
N LYS A 123 40.75 6.87 -35.35
CA LYS A 123 41.69 6.11 -36.17
C LYS A 123 41.13 4.77 -36.65
N ALA A 124 40.30 4.13 -35.83
CA ALA A 124 39.60 2.89 -36.18
C ALA A 124 38.51 3.14 -37.25
N TYR A 125 37.75 4.23 -37.14
CA TYR A 125 36.82 4.66 -38.19
C TYR A 125 37.51 4.93 -39.52
N ASP A 126 38.62 5.69 -39.50
CA ASP A 126 39.35 6.03 -40.73
C ASP A 126 39.94 4.77 -41.37
N THR A 127 40.50 3.86 -40.56
CA THR A 127 41.02 2.57 -41.06
C THR A 127 39.91 1.71 -41.68
N PHE A 128 38.74 1.61 -41.05
CA PHE A 128 37.60 0.84 -41.56
C PHE A 128 37.13 1.38 -42.91
N ARG A 129 36.98 2.71 -43.03
CA ARG A 129 36.60 3.38 -44.27
C ARG A 129 37.60 3.11 -45.38
N ASP A 130 38.89 3.30 -45.10
CA ASP A 130 39.95 3.18 -46.10
C ASP A 130 40.06 1.75 -46.64
N GLU A 131 39.96 0.72 -45.77
CA GLU A 131 40.04 -0.67 -46.23
C GLU A 131 38.81 -1.10 -47.02
N LEU A 132 37.58 -0.79 -46.57
CA LEU A 132 36.37 -1.15 -47.31
C LEU A 132 36.23 -0.44 -48.66
N THR A 133 36.69 0.81 -48.74
CA THR A 133 36.73 1.56 -50.01
C THR A 133 37.69 0.91 -51.01
N LYS A 134 38.86 0.42 -50.56
CA LYS A 134 39.79 -0.32 -51.43
C LYS A 134 39.22 -1.65 -51.90
N LEU A 135 38.41 -2.30 -51.06
CA LEU A 135 37.75 -3.58 -51.36
C LEU A 135 36.54 -3.40 -52.29
N GLY A 136 36.10 -2.16 -52.56
CA GLY A 136 35.00 -1.87 -53.48
C GLY A 136 33.61 -1.97 -52.86
N VAL A 137 33.50 -1.96 -51.52
CA VAL A 137 32.20 -1.92 -50.82
C VAL A 137 31.60 -0.51 -50.92
N LEU A 138 30.31 -0.43 -51.27
CA LEU A 138 29.65 0.84 -51.59
C LEU A 138 29.07 1.54 -50.36
N GLU A 139 28.47 0.79 -49.43
CA GLU A 139 27.92 1.31 -48.18
C GLU A 139 28.54 0.63 -46.96
N PHE A 140 28.87 1.38 -45.91
CA PHE A 140 29.37 0.76 -44.69
C PHE A 140 29.13 1.57 -43.43
N TYR A 141 28.90 0.85 -42.32
CA TYR A 141 28.54 1.43 -41.03
C TYR A 141 29.30 0.76 -39.88
N LEU A 142 29.70 1.58 -38.91
CA LEU A 142 30.25 1.13 -37.63
C LEU A 142 29.24 1.41 -36.53
N TRP A 143 28.67 0.36 -35.95
CA TRP A 143 27.76 0.45 -34.82
C TRP A 143 28.53 0.18 -33.54
N GLY A 144 29.04 1.25 -32.92
CA GLY A 144 29.66 1.16 -31.59
C GLY A 144 28.63 1.13 -30.47
N ASN A 145 29.11 0.94 -29.24
CA ASN A 145 28.28 0.94 -28.02
C ASN A 145 27.28 2.11 -27.98
N ALA A 146 27.75 3.35 -28.18
CA ALA A 146 26.90 4.53 -28.14
C ALA A 146 25.82 4.54 -29.24
N THR A 147 26.11 4.00 -30.43
CA THR A 147 25.16 3.88 -31.53
C THR A 147 24.10 2.83 -31.21
N LEU A 148 24.52 1.65 -30.72
CA LEU A 148 23.60 0.58 -30.32
C LEU A 148 22.68 1.02 -29.19
N GLU A 149 23.22 1.71 -28.19
CA GLU A 149 22.44 2.27 -27.08
C GLU A 149 21.44 3.30 -27.59
N THR A 150 21.87 4.22 -28.46
CA THR A 150 20.98 5.23 -29.07
C THR A 150 19.84 4.58 -29.86
N GLU A 151 20.13 3.56 -30.68
CA GLU A 151 19.12 2.83 -31.43
C GLU A 151 18.14 2.10 -30.51
N LEU A 152 18.62 1.43 -29.46
CA LEU A 152 17.77 0.71 -28.51
C LEU A 152 16.84 1.61 -27.71
N HIS A 153 17.27 2.85 -27.43
CA HIS A 153 16.43 3.82 -26.73
C HIS A 153 15.35 4.46 -27.62
N GLN A 154 15.33 4.19 -28.94
CA GLN A 154 14.25 4.67 -29.79
C GLN A 154 12.92 3.98 -29.43
N PRO A 155 11.77 4.69 -29.44
CA PRO A 155 10.48 4.12 -29.06
C PRO A 155 10.06 2.88 -29.86
N LYS A 156 10.46 2.80 -31.14
CA LYS A 156 10.19 1.64 -32.01
C LYS A 156 10.88 0.36 -31.52
N ASN A 157 12.02 0.50 -30.84
CA ASN A 157 12.86 -0.60 -30.38
C ASN A 157 12.61 -0.97 -28.91
N ASP A 158 11.55 -0.43 -28.26
CA ASP A 158 11.24 -0.69 -26.85
C ASP A 158 11.06 -2.19 -26.55
N ARG A 159 10.46 -2.93 -27.49
CA ARG A 159 10.34 -4.39 -27.40
C ARG A 159 11.72 -5.05 -27.30
N ILE A 160 12.67 -4.61 -28.12
CA ILE A 160 14.03 -5.16 -28.15
C ILE A 160 14.74 -4.83 -26.84
N LEU A 161 14.67 -3.57 -26.40
CA LEU A 161 15.24 -3.14 -25.13
C LEU A 161 14.69 -3.95 -23.93
N PHE A 162 13.39 -4.26 -23.94
CA PHE A 162 12.76 -5.07 -22.90
C PHE A 162 13.18 -6.54 -22.97
N THR A 163 13.20 -7.13 -24.17
CA THR A 163 13.53 -8.55 -24.36
C THR A 163 14.98 -8.88 -23.96
N PHE A 164 15.93 -7.99 -24.25
CA PHE A 164 17.35 -8.26 -24.01
C PHE A 164 17.87 -7.72 -22.68
N PHE A 165 17.31 -6.61 -22.18
CA PHE A 165 17.83 -5.94 -20.97
C PHE A 165 16.78 -5.77 -19.86
N GLY A 166 15.52 -6.16 -20.08
CA GLY A 166 14.44 -5.95 -19.11
C GLY A 166 14.07 -4.48 -18.89
N ILE A 167 14.56 -3.58 -19.73
CA ILE A 167 14.31 -2.13 -19.66
C ILE A 167 13.20 -1.78 -20.64
N SER A 168 12.22 -0.97 -20.24
CA SER A 168 11.22 -0.41 -21.15
C SER A 168 11.09 1.09 -20.90
N ASN A 169 11.29 1.87 -21.96
CA ASN A 169 11.03 3.31 -22.01
C ASN A 169 9.52 3.57 -22.12
N VAL A 170 8.77 2.63 -22.70
CA VAL A 170 7.30 2.59 -22.68
C VAL A 170 6.83 1.84 -21.43
N ARG A 171 7.13 2.38 -20.23
CA ARG A 171 6.21 2.17 -19.10
C ARG A 171 4.84 2.60 -19.60
N ARG A 172 3.92 1.65 -19.85
CA ARG A 172 2.58 1.86 -20.42
C ARG A 172 1.95 3.16 -19.90
N ARG A 173 2.18 4.28 -20.59
CA ARG A 173 1.44 5.51 -20.37
C ARG A 173 0.11 5.27 -21.04
N ARG A 174 -0.87 4.78 -20.27
CA ARG A 174 -2.27 5.09 -20.57
C ARG A 174 -2.28 6.61 -20.79
N SER A 175 -2.88 7.10 -21.88
CA SER A 175 -3.00 8.56 -22.02
C SER A 175 -3.64 9.11 -20.75
N ARG A 176 -3.25 10.29 -20.28
CA ARG A 176 -3.80 10.88 -19.04
C ARG A 176 -5.33 10.85 -19.02
N ALA A 177 -5.96 11.01 -20.18
CA ALA A 177 -7.40 10.86 -20.36
C ALA A 177 -7.93 9.44 -20.09
N THR A 178 -7.19 8.39 -20.44
CA THR A 178 -7.52 6.99 -20.12
C THR A 178 -7.30 6.68 -18.64
N GLU A 179 -6.26 7.23 -18.00
CA GLU A 179 -6.05 7.10 -16.56
C GLU A 179 -7.22 7.73 -15.78
N ILE A 180 -7.55 8.99 -16.10
CA ILE A 180 -8.66 9.72 -15.46
C ILE A 180 -9.99 8.98 -15.69
N ARG A 181 -10.24 8.45 -16.89
CA ARG A 181 -11.46 7.66 -17.16
C ARG A 181 -11.51 6.39 -16.32
N SER A 182 -10.38 5.70 -16.15
CA SER A 182 -10.29 4.52 -15.27
C SER A 182 -10.59 4.88 -13.82
N GLU A 183 -9.96 5.95 -13.32
CA GLU A 183 -10.14 6.45 -11.96
C GLU A 183 -11.61 6.82 -11.67
N VAL A 184 -12.24 7.59 -12.58
CA VAL A 184 -13.64 7.98 -12.45
C VAL A 184 -14.57 6.77 -12.54
N THR A 185 -14.26 5.80 -13.40
CA THR A 185 -15.06 4.56 -13.51
C THR A 185 -14.99 3.74 -12.22
N ASN A 186 -13.80 3.57 -11.67
CA ASN A 186 -13.59 2.88 -10.39
C ASN A 186 -14.31 3.60 -9.25
N LYS A 187 -14.15 4.93 -9.14
CA LYS A 187 -14.88 5.74 -8.16
C LYS A 187 -16.39 5.54 -8.26
N ASN A 188 -16.97 5.68 -9.46
CA ASN A 188 -18.41 5.52 -9.66
C ASN A 188 -18.90 4.11 -9.34
N ARG A 189 -18.08 3.09 -9.59
CA ARG A 189 -18.41 1.71 -9.24
C ARG A 189 -18.39 1.51 -7.73
N VAL A 190 -17.35 1.96 -7.04
CA VAL A 190 -17.28 1.90 -5.58
C VAL A 190 -18.46 2.62 -4.94
N MET A 191 -18.77 3.86 -5.38
CA MET A 191 -19.92 4.62 -4.86
C MET A 191 -21.24 3.89 -5.07
N ARG A 192 -21.43 3.22 -6.21
CA ARG A 192 -22.65 2.45 -6.47
C ARG A 192 -22.79 1.26 -5.53
N VAL A 193 -21.67 0.60 -5.24
CA VAL A 193 -21.65 -0.66 -4.48
C VAL A 193 -21.75 -0.39 -2.98
N LEU A 194 -21.03 0.60 -2.48
CA LEU A 194 -20.99 0.93 -1.06
C LEU A 194 -22.06 1.98 -0.65
N GLY A 195 -22.67 2.67 -1.61
CA GLY A 195 -23.62 3.75 -1.36
C GLY A 195 -22.98 5.08 -0.98
N ASP A 196 -23.83 6.08 -0.70
CA ASP A 196 -23.39 7.46 -0.40
C ASP A 196 -22.82 7.63 1.02
N GLN A 197 -23.14 6.70 1.93
CA GLN A 197 -22.66 6.69 3.32
C GLN A 197 -22.13 5.30 3.68
N PRO A 198 -20.93 4.94 3.22
CA PRO A 198 -20.42 3.58 3.38
C PRO A 198 -19.71 3.35 4.71
N SER A 199 -19.88 4.24 5.69
CA SER A 199 -19.37 4.02 7.04
C SER A 199 -19.89 2.67 7.54
N HIS A 200 -19.00 1.85 8.08
CA HIS A 200 -19.28 0.48 8.56
C HIS A 200 -19.60 -0.55 7.45
N SER A 201 -19.47 -0.18 6.18
CA SER A 201 -19.43 -1.16 5.09
C SER A 201 -18.07 -1.85 5.06
N TRP A 202 -17.99 -2.98 4.37
CA TRP A 202 -16.76 -3.78 4.30
C TRP A 202 -16.32 -3.96 2.86
N ILE A 203 -15.02 -4.09 2.66
CA ILE A 203 -14.41 -4.52 1.40
C ILE A 203 -13.35 -5.58 1.68
N LEU A 204 -13.17 -6.49 0.73
CA LEU A 204 -12.03 -7.39 0.71
C LEU A 204 -11.02 -6.88 -0.30
N ALA A 205 -9.86 -6.40 0.16
CA ALA A 205 -8.77 -6.07 -0.74
C ALA A 205 -7.98 -7.34 -1.06
N ARG A 206 -7.70 -7.59 -2.35
CA ARG A 206 -6.98 -8.78 -2.83
C ARG A 206 -5.80 -8.38 -3.70
N ASP A 207 -4.65 -9.00 -3.48
CA ASP A 207 -3.48 -8.87 -4.34
C ASP A 207 -3.81 -9.48 -5.71
N SER A 208 -3.53 -8.74 -6.78
CA SER A 208 -3.70 -9.22 -8.16
C SER A 208 -2.92 -10.49 -8.47
N LYS A 209 -1.85 -10.76 -7.71
CA LYS A 209 -0.97 -11.92 -7.85
C LYS A 209 -1.43 -13.13 -7.03
N ASP A 210 -2.43 -12.97 -6.16
CA ASP A 210 -2.99 -14.06 -5.36
C ASP A 210 -3.60 -15.16 -6.25
N ARG A 211 -3.37 -16.41 -5.84
CA ARG A 211 -3.94 -17.61 -6.48
C ARG A 211 -4.55 -18.61 -5.50
N HIS A 212 -4.48 -18.35 -4.20
CA HIS A 212 -4.77 -19.34 -3.17
C HIS A 212 -5.87 -18.92 -2.18
N TYR A 213 -6.46 -17.74 -2.32
CA TYR A 213 -7.68 -17.41 -1.60
C TYR A 213 -8.76 -18.50 -1.79
N PRO A 214 -9.50 -18.87 -0.73
CA PRO A 214 -9.52 -18.27 0.61
C PRO A 214 -8.52 -18.92 1.62
N TYR A 215 -7.58 -19.74 1.17
CA TYR A 215 -6.77 -20.59 2.05
C TYR A 215 -5.47 -19.92 2.51
N GLU A 216 -5.52 -19.22 3.64
CA GLU A 216 -4.38 -18.52 4.25
C GLU A 216 -3.18 -19.45 4.51
N SER A 217 -3.46 -20.68 4.93
CA SER A 217 -2.45 -21.72 5.23
C SER A 217 -1.60 -22.12 4.01
N SER A 218 -2.00 -21.73 2.80
CA SER A 218 -1.19 -21.90 1.59
C SER A 218 0.04 -20.99 1.55
N TYR A 219 0.10 -19.97 2.42
CA TYR A 219 1.23 -19.06 2.54
C TYR A 219 1.81 -19.11 3.96
N ALA A 220 3.10 -19.45 4.07
CA ALA A 220 3.78 -19.49 5.36
C ALA A 220 3.94 -18.10 6.01
N ASP A 221 3.96 -17.04 5.20
CA ASP A 221 4.16 -15.64 5.61
C ASP A 221 2.86 -14.82 5.57
N PHE A 222 1.68 -15.46 5.58
CA PHE A 222 0.40 -14.76 5.44
C PHE A 222 0.18 -13.70 6.53
N GLU A 223 0.55 -14.00 7.77
CA GLU A 223 0.40 -13.10 8.93
C GLU A 223 1.18 -11.80 8.77
N GLU A 224 2.41 -11.88 8.26
CA GLU A 224 3.28 -10.72 8.09
C GLU A 224 2.99 -10.00 6.77
N ARG A 225 2.57 -10.75 5.74
CA ARG A 225 2.36 -10.28 4.37
C ARG A 225 1.09 -10.90 3.80
N PRO A 226 -0.09 -10.42 4.19
CA PRO A 226 -1.34 -10.97 3.69
C PRO A 226 -1.49 -10.70 2.19
N ARG A 227 -2.04 -11.68 1.45
CA ARG A 227 -2.35 -11.53 0.02
C ARG A 227 -3.80 -11.04 -0.19
N TRP A 228 -4.59 -11.07 0.87
CA TRP A 228 -5.89 -10.44 0.94
C TRP A 228 -6.17 -10.03 2.38
N LYS A 229 -6.99 -9.00 2.57
CA LYS A 229 -7.40 -8.57 3.90
C LYS A 229 -8.74 -7.83 3.85
N ASP A 230 -9.59 -8.13 4.82
CA ASP A 230 -10.84 -7.42 5.06
C ASP A 230 -10.56 -6.04 5.67
N TYR A 231 -11.30 -5.05 5.20
CA TYR A 231 -11.23 -3.69 5.69
C TYR A 231 -12.63 -3.12 5.91
N GLU A 232 -12.84 -2.56 7.09
CA GLU A 232 -13.98 -1.68 7.33
C GLU A 232 -13.74 -0.35 6.60
N VAL A 233 -14.75 0.10 5.86
CA VAL A 233 -14.76 1.38 5.17
C VAL A 233 -15.15 2.47 6.16
N VAL A 234 -14.29 3.48 6.27
CA VAL A 234 -14.52 4.66 7.10
C VAL A 234 -15.28 5.70 6.28
N GLU A 235 -14.77 6.05 5.10
CA GLU A 235 -15.39 7.05 4.22
C GLU A 235 -14.91 6.94 2.76
N LEU A 236 -15.58 7.67 1.87
CA LEU A 236 -15.16 7.86 0.48
C LEU A 236 -14.43 9.19 0.33
N HIS A 237 -13.14 9.10 0.03
CA HIS A 237 -12.30 10.26 -0.23
C HIS A 237 -12.21 10.51 -1.74
N PRO A 238 -12.04 11.77 -2.23
CA PRO A 238 -11.94 12.05 -3.67
C PRO A 238 -10.90 11.24 -4.44
N ARG A 239 -9.86 10.72 -3.75
CA ARG A 239 -8.76 9.95 -4.33
C ARG A 239 -8.87 8.43 -4.12
N GLY A 240 -9.81 7.95 -3.30
CA GLY A 240 -9.87 6.53 -2.94
C GLY A 240 -10.84 6.24 -1.80
N VAL A 241 -10.80 5.00 -1.33
CA VAL A 241 -11.58 4.56 -0.17
C VAL A 241 -10.71 4.64 1.07
N ILE A 242 -11.19 5.31 2.12
CA ILE A 242 -10.53 5.32 3.42
C ILE A 242 -10.99 4.08 4.19
N VAL A 243 -10.03 3.29 4.63
CA VAL A 243 -10.24 2.05 5.36
C VAL A 243 -9.63 2.10 6.74
N SER A 244 -10.24 1.43 7.70
CA SER A 244 -9.70 1.26 9.05
C SER A 244 -8.61 0.18 9.02
N ILE A 245 -7.36 0.53 9.34
CA ILE A 245 -6.25 -0.45 9.43
C ILE A 245 -6.15 -0.95 10.86
N LYS A 246 -6.25 -0.03 11.83
CA LYS A 246 -6.04 -0.32 13.25
C LYS A 246 -6.81 0.68 14.10
N GLN A 247 -7.56 0.16 15.07
CA GLN A 247 -8.20 0.93 16.11
C GLN A 247 -7.73 0.42 17.48
N CYS A 248 -7.39 1.32 18.40
CA CYS A 248 -6.90 0.95 19.74
C CYS A 248 -7.53 1.82 20.81
N TYR A 249 -7.66 1.28 22.02
CA TYR A 249 -7.82 2.12 23.21
C TYR A 249 -6.56 2.94 23.44
N ALA A 250 -6.74 4.21 23.78
CA ALA A 250 -5.63 5.14 23.96
C ALA A 250 -5.84 6.07 25.16
N TRP A 251 -4.72 6.55 25.69
CA TRP A 251 -4.68 7.53 26.77
C TRP A 251 -4.12 8.84 26.24
N PHE A 252 -4.66 9.97 26.69
CA PHE A 252 -4.30 11.29 26.19
C PHE A 252 -4.27 12.33 27.29
N ASP A 253 -3.23 13.15 27.34
CA ASP A 253 -3.14 14.34 28.19
C ASP A 253 -2.84 15.57 27.34
N GLU A 254 -3.86 16.41 27.20
CA GLU A 254 -3.79 17.63 26.39
C GLU A 254 -2.82 18.68 26.96
N LYS A 255 -2.69 18.74 28.29
CA LYS A 255 -1.85 19.74 28.98
C LYS A 255 -0.38 19.35 28.86
N ARG A 256 -0.07 18.06 29.04
CA ARG A 256 1.29 17.53 28.92
C ARG A 256 1.72 17.27 27.47
N LYS A 257 0.79 17.33 26.52
CA LYS A 257 1.02 16.97 25.12
C LYS A 257 1.60 15.56 24.97
N THR A 258 1.04 14.63 25.72
CA THR A 258 1.45 13.23 25.75
C THR A 258 0.28 12.30 25.45
N PHE A 259 0.57 11.16 24.84
CA PHE A 259 -0.41 10.10 24.62
C PHE A 259 0.21 8.71 24.75
N ASP A 260 -0.63 7.69 24.90
CA ASP A 260 -0.23 6.29 24.75
C ASP A 260 -1.30 5.48 24.02
N ILE A 261 -0.92 4.32 23.51
CA ILE A 261 -1.80 3.39 22.80
C ILE A 261 -1.65 2.01 23.42
N ALA A 262 -2.77 1.35 23.68
CA ALA A 262 -2.81 -0.02 24.15
C ALA A 262 -2.77 -1.02 23.00
N GLU A 263 -2.06 -2.12 23.22
CA GLU A 263 -2.10 -3.32 22.38
C GLU A 263 -2.79 -4.45 23.17
N PRO A 264 -3.47 -5.40 22.50
CA PRO A 264 -3.70 -5.48 21.05
C PRO A 264 -4.72 -4.44 20.54
N PRO A 265 -4.80 -4.21 19.22
CA PRO A 265 -5.88 -3.43 18.64
C PRO A 265 -7.24 -4.08 18.85
N ILE A 266 -8.27 -3.27 18.76
CA ILE A 266 -9.66 -3.71 18.74
C ILE A 266 -9.85 -4.59 17.51
N PHE A 267 -10.31 -5.80 17.77
CA PHE A 267 -10.65 -6.78 16.76
C PHE A 267 -12.05 -6.48 16.24
N ILE A 268 -12.10 -6.02 15.00
CA ILE A 268 -13.35 -5.80 14.28
C ILE A 268 -13.45 -6.94 13.27
N SER A 269 -14.37 -7.86 13.51
CA SER A 269 -14.63 -8.96 12.58
C SER A 269 -15.58 -8.50 11.48
N ASN A 270 -15.29 -8.88 10.24
CA ASN A 270 -16.22 -8.71 9.13
C ASN A 270 -17.43 -9.61 9.35
N PRO A 271 -18.64 -9.07 9.59
CA PRO A 271 -19.82 -9.89 9.87
C PRO A 271 -20.28 -10.72 8.66
N HIS A 272 -19.79 -10.42 7.46
CA HIS A 272 -20.09 -11.13 6.21
C HIS A 272 -19.07 -12.23 5.89
N ASN A 273 -18.02 -12.37 6.69
CA ASN A 273 -17.04 -13.42 6.53
C ASN A 273 -17.52 -14.68 7.27
N GLN A 274 -17.78 -15.75 6.52
CA GLN A 274 -18.30 -17.01 7.08
C GLN A 274 -17.21 -17.95 7.64
N ILE A 275 -15.95 -17.51 7.67
CA ILE A 275 -14.85 -18.29 8.26
C ILE A 275 -15.10 -18.43 9.77
N GLN A 276 -15.04 -19.67 10.26
CA GLN A 276 -15.37 -20.02 11.64
C GLN A 276 -14.49 -19.29 12.65
N ASP A 277 -15.13 -18.81 13.72
CA ASP A 277 -14.52 -18.26 14.92
C ASP A 277 -13.53 -19.29 15.49
N ASN A 278 -12.23 -19.01 15.36
CA ASN A 278 -11.18 -19.93 15.78
C ASN A 278 -10.72 -19.61 17.22
N GLU A 279 -9.96 -20.53 17.83
CA GLU A 279 -9.46 -20.37 19.20
C GLU A 279 -8.63 -19.07 19.39
N ARG A 280 -7.89 -18.68 18.35
CA ARG A 280 -7.09 -17.45 18.35
C ARG A 280 -7.94 -16.18 18.40
N ASP A 281 -9.06 -16.13 17.68
CA ASP A 281 -9.98 -14.99 17.72
C ASP A 281 -10.56 -14.81 19.12
N ARG A 282 -10.81 -15.93 19.82
CA ARG A 282 -11.25 -15.91 21.21
C ARG A 282 -10.18 -15.35 22.15
N GLU A 283 -8.93 -15.81 22.03
CA GLU A 283 -7.81 -15.28 22.81
C GLU A 283 -7.61 -13.77 22.61
N ILE A 284 -7.72 -13.31 21.35
CA ILE A 284 -7.64 -11.88 21.01
C ILE A 284 -8.78 -11.10 21.69
N ARG A 285 -10.02 -11.59 21.63
CA ARG A 285 -11.16 -10.94 22.29
C ARG A 285 -11.01 -10.89 23.81
N GLU A 286 -10.49 -11.95 24.42
CA GLU A 286 -10.21 -11.98 25.86
C GLU A 286 -9.13 -10.95 26.23
N ALA A 287 -8.04 -10.86 25.46
CA ALA A 287 -7.01 -9.85 25.65
C ALA A 287 -7.54 -8.42 25.49
N ILE A 288 -8.36 -8.15 24.47
CA ILE A 288 -9.03 -6.85 24.29
C ILE A 288 -9.95 -6.54 25.47
N GLY A 289 -10.63 -7.54 26.02
CA GLY A 289 -11.46 -7.41 27.21
C GLY A 289 -10.67 -6.87 28.41
N LEU A 290 -9.45 -7.38 28.64
CA LEU A 290 -8.56 -6.90 29.69
C LEU A 290 -8.06 -5.46 29.43
N VAL A 291 -7.74 -5.14 28.17
CA VAL A 291 -7.35 -3.78 27.76
C VAL A 291 -8.48 -2.79 28.05
N ARG A 292 -9.69 -3.10 27.57
CA ARG A 292 -10.89 -2.26 27.77
C ARG A 292 -11.14 -2.04 29.25
N ASP A 293 -11.08 -3.11 30.04
CA ASP A 293 -11.31 -3.07 31.47
C ASP A 293 -10.30 -2.16 32.21
N PHE A 294 -9.02 -2.20 31.83
CA PHE A 294 -8.02 -1.27 32.34
C PHE A 294 -8.26 0.16 31.87
N TRP A 295 -8.58 0.35 30.59
CA TRP A 295 -8.82 1.66 29.98
C TRP A 295 -10.00 2.38 30.61
N GLU A 296 -11.10 1.68 30.91
CA GLU A 296 -12.29 2.23 31.57
C GLU A 296 -12.00 2.70 33.02
N ARG A 297 -10.92 2.22 33.66
CA ARG A 297 -10.44 2.69 34.97
C ARG A 297 -9.56 3.94 34.91
N LEU A 298 -9.10 4.34 33.73
CA LEU A 298 -8.40 5.61 33.56
C LEU A 298 -9.41 6.76 33.69
N PRO A 299 -8.98 7.98 34.09
CA PRO A 299 -9.89 9.12 34.15
C PRO A 299 -10.51 9.40 32.78
N LYS A 300 -11.83 9.60 32.70
CA LYS A 300 -12.56 9.76 31.44
C LYS A 300 -12.05 10.89 30.55
N LYS A 301 -11.62 12.00 31.16
CA LYS A 301 -11.01 13.12 30.43
C LYS A 301 -9.76 12.72 29.63
N ASN A 302 -9.11 11.63 30.01
CA ASN A 302 -7.92 11.09 29.38
C ASN A 302 -8.19 9.90 28.45
N GLN A 303 -9.41 9.35 28.46
CA GLN A 303 -9.81 8.25 27.59
C GLN A 303 -10.06 8.77 26.17
N VAL A 304 -9.38 8.18 25.19
CA VAL A 304 -9.55 8.47 23.76
C VAL A 304 -9.40 7.18 22.94
N MET A 305 -9.85 7.21 21.69
CA MET A 305 -9.61 6.12 20.74
C MET A 305 -8.49 6.52 19.78
N PHE A 306 -7.57 5.60 19.49
CA PHE A 306 -6.56 5.79 18.46
C PHE A 306 -7.02 5.13 17.17
N HIS A 307 -6.89 5.88 16.06
CA HIS A 307 -7.24 5.42 14.72
C HIS A 307 -6.02 5.52 13.80
N LEU A 308 -5.77 4.44 13.08
CA LEU A 308 -4.87 4.39 11.93
C LEU A 308 -5.69 3.97 10.72
N ASN A 309 -5.91 4.92 9.81
CA ASN A 309 -6.65 4.71 8.58
C ASN A 309 -5.70 4.65 7.40
N GLY A 310 -6.11 3.95 6.36
CA GLY A 310 -5.41 3.80 5.08
C GLY A 310 -6.25 4.29 3.92
N ILE A 311 -5.59 4.66 2.81
CA ILE A 311 -6.27 4.90 1.53
C ILE A 311 -5.93 3.85 0.49
N VAL A 312 -6.97 3.20 -0.03
CA VAL A 312 -6.92 2.38 -1.25
C VAL A 312 -7.34 3.29 -2.42
N ARG A 313 -6.39 3.66 -3.29
CA ARG A 313 -6.65 4.67 -4.32
C ARG A 313 -7.42 4.09 -5.50
N TYR A 314 -8.30 4.89 -6.08
CA TYR A 314 -9.06 4.48 -7.27
C TYR A 314 -8.17 4.16 -8.48
N GLU A 315 -7.02 4.84 -8.60
CA GLU A 315 -6.03 4.61 -9.66
C GLU A 315 -5.34 3.24 -9.55
N ASP A 316 -5.26 2.68 -8.34
CA ASP A 316 -4.59 1.42 -8.05
C ASP A 316 -5.55 0.21 -8.17
N MET A 317 -6.87 0.45 -8.27
CA MET A 317 -7.90 -0.58 -8.43
C MET A 317 -7.90 -1.15 -9.85
N LEU A 318 -7.56 -2.43 -9.97
CA LEU A 318 -7.50 -3.14 -11.25
C LEU A 318 -8.86 -3.70 -11.66
N VAL A 319 -9.54 -4.35 -10.72
CA VAL A 319 -10.85 -4.98 -10.90
C VAL A 319 -11.64 -4.81 -9.61
N ILE A 320 -12.93 -4.56 -9.75
CA ILE A 320 -13.88 -4.54 -8.62
C ILE A 320 -14.91 -5.61 -8.92
N ASP A 321 -15.04 -6.60 -8.03
CA ASP A 321 -16.19 -7.49 -7.94
C ASP A 321 -17.17 -6.85 -6.96
N ASP A 322 -18.38 -6.56 -7.42
CA ASP A 322 -19.40 -5.90 -6.60
C ASP A 322 -20.18 -6.86 -5.71
N LYS A 323 -20.07 -8.18 -5.92
CA LYS A 323 -20.80 -9.19 -5.17
C LYS A 323 -19.91 -9.98 -4.20
N GLY A 324 -18.64 -10.15 -4.54
CA GLY A 324 -17.76 -11.05 -3.80
C GLY A 324 -18.10 -12.51 -4.09
N ASP A 325 -18.07 -13.35 -3.06
CA ASP A 325 -18.35 -14.78 -3.20
C ASP A 325 -19.07 -15.37 -1.98
N ASN A 326 -19.29 -16.69 -2.00
CA ASN A 326 -20.02 -17.40 -0.96
C ASN A 326 -19.30 -17.44 0.40
N TRP A 327 -17.99 -17.13 0.45
CA TRP A 327 -17.21 -17.11 1.70
C TRP A 327 -17.19 -15.70 2.30
N ASN A 328 -17.18 -14.68 1.44
CA ASN A 328 -17.13 -13.29 1.83
C ASN A 328 -18.01 -12.46 0.89
N GLU A 329 -19.24 -12.20 1.36
CA GLU A 329 -20.31 -11.49 0.64
C GLU A 329 -20.13 -9.96 0.71
N VAL A 330 -18.92 -9.50 0.45
CA VAL A 330 -18.55 -8.08 0.37
C VAL A 330 -17.86 -7.81 -0.96
N PRO A 331 -17.76 -6.56 -1.42
CA PRO A 331 -17.07 -6.24 -2.66
C PRO A 331 -15.59 -6.61 -2.60
N HIS A 332 -15.09 -7.33 -3.61
CA HIS A 332 -13.67 -7.65 -3.72
C HIS A 332 -12.99 -6.62 -4.61
N ILE A 333 -11.94 -5.99 -4.09
CA ILE A 333 -11.16 -4.99 -4.81
C ILE A 333 -9.77 -5.57 -5.07
N PHE A 334 -9.48 -5.83 -6.34
CA PHE A 334 -8.18 -6.32 -6.78
C PHE A 334 -7.23 -5.14 -7.00
N VAL A 335 -6.11 -5.17 -6.29
CA VAL A 335 -5.03 -4.16 -6.33
C VAL A 335 -3.68 -4.86 -6.28
N ASP A 336 -2.62 -4.21 -6.72
CA ASP A 336 -1.26 -4.71 -6.49
C ASP A 336 -0.83 -4.36 -5.06
N PHE A 337 -0.47 -5.35 -4.25
CA PHE A 337 0.02 -5.07 -2.89
C PHE A 337 1.50 -4.66 -2.96
N GLU A 338 1.84 -3.60 -2.25
CA GLU A 338 3.23 -3.21 -1.99
C GLU A 338 3.57 -3.61 -0.55
N GLU A 339 4.60 -4.44 -0.37
CA GLU A 339 5.03 -4.97 0.94
C GLU A 339 3.90 -5.64 1.75
N GLY A 340 2.93 -6.26 1.08
CA GLY A 340 1.80 -6.94 1.74
C GLY A 340 0.64 -6.01 2.12
N SER A 341 0.60 -4.79 1.58
CA SER A 341 -0.46 -3.82 1.84
C SER A 341 -1.10 -3.27 0.55
N PRO A 342 -2.44 -3.15 0.49
CA PRO A 342 -3.15 -2.44 -0.58
C PRO A 342 -3.18 -0.91 -0.39
N VAL A 343 -2.68 -0.43 0.76
CA VAL A 343 -2.79 0.96 1.17
C VAL A 343 -1.55 1.75 0.77
N SER A 344 -1.78 2.89 0.12
CA SER A 344 -0.71 3.78 -0.39
C SER A 344 -0.37 4.97 0.52
N GLY A 345 -1.17 5.22 1.56
CA GLY A 345 -1.00 6.34 2.48
C GLY A 345 -1.80 6.11 3.75
N THR A 346 -1.29 6.62 4.88
CA THR A 346 -1.90 6.41 6.19
C THR A 346 -2.15 7.73 6.91
N LEU A 347 -3.20 7.75 7.74
CA LEU A 347 -3.56 8.87 8.61
C LEU A 347 -3.70 8.34 10.04
N LYS A 348 -3.09 9.04 11.00
CA LYS A 348 -3.13 8.70 12.42
C LYS A 348 -3.73 9.86 13.22
N TYR A 349 -4.70 9.57 14.07
CA TYR A 349 -5.32 10.57 14.93
C TYR A 349 -5.91 9.93 16.20
N LEU A 350 -6.23 10.78 17.18
CA LEU A 350 -7.00 10.38 18.35
C LEU A 350 -8.41 10.95 18.24
N GLU A 351 -9.42 10.12 18.50
CA GLU A 351 -10.81 10.52 18.59
C GLU A 351 -11.18 10.78 20.06
N LYS A 352 -11.72 11.96 20.34
CA LYS A 352 -12.25 12.35 21.65
C LYS A 352 -13.65 12.93 21.48
N GLY A 353 -14.68 12.10 21.65
CA GLY A 353 -16.04 12.48 21.31
C GLY A 353 -16.14 12.79 19.82
N GLN A 354 -16.65 13.96 19.45
CA GLN A 354 -16.77 14.37 18.04
C GLN A 354 -15.53 15.10 17.49
N ARG A 355 -14.38 15.00 18.16
CA ARG A 355 -13.16 15.74 17.78
C ARG A 355 -12.03 14.80 17.43
N ASP A 356 -11.43 15.04 16.27
CA ASP A 356 -10.19 14.40 15.85
C ASP A 356 -8.99 15.25 16.24
N ILE A 357 -8.01 14.63 16.87
CA ILE A 357 -6.80 15.27 17.39
C ILE A 357 -5.60 14.72 16.62
N SER A 358 -4.92 15.60 15.87
CA SER A 358 -3.65 15.26 15.21
C SER A 358 -2.55 15.02 16.25
N LEU A 359 -1.71 14.03 15.96
CA LEU A 359 -0.57 13.63 16.80
C LEU A 359 0.70 14.44 16.57
N ASP A 360 0.73 15.37 15.60
CA ASP A 360 1.96 16.10 15.19
C ASP A 360 2.66 16.87 16.33
N LYS A 361 1.90 17.24 17.35
CA LYS A 361 2.38 18.03 18.50
C LYS A 361 2.47 17.23 19.80
N PHE A 362 2.32 15.90 19.73
CA PHE A 362 2.23 15.05 20.90
C PHE A 362 3.34 14.00 20.90
N SER A 363 3.83 13.68 22.10
CA SER A 363 4.87 12.67 22.31
C SER A 363 4.30 11.44 23.00
N ARG A 364 4.84 10.25 22.70
CA ARG A 364 4.37 9.02 23.33
C ARG A 364 4.95 8.88 24.74
N GLN A 365 4.11 8.61 25.72
CA GLN A 365 4.49 8.29 27.10
C GLN A 365 3.85 6.95 27.48
N SER A 366 4.63 5.97 27.96
CA SER A 366 4.08 4.68 28.38
C SER A 366 3.20 4.84 29.63
N VAL A 367 1.90 4.58 29.47
CA VAL A 367 0.87 4.56 30.52
C VAL A 367 0.26 3.17 30.62
N PHE A 368 0.09 2.47 29.50
CA PHE A 368 -0.40 1.10 29.53
C PHE A 368 0.69 0.13 30.00
N PRO A 369 0.33 -0.88 30.81
CA PRO A 369 1.28 -1.90 31.25
C PRO A 369 1.65 -2.85 30.10
N GLN A 370 2.77 -3.57 30.24
CA GLN A 370 3.14 -4.61 29.28
C GLN A 370 2.19 -5.82 29.31
N SER A 371 1.61 -6.11 30.47
CA SER A 371 0.61 -7.16 30.68
C SER A 371 -0.58 -6.57 31.43
N PHE A 372 -1.79 -6.78 30.93
CA PHE A 372 -3.00 -6.25 31.54
C PHE A 372 -3.43 -7.12 32.74
N PRO A 373 -3.70 -6.51 33.91
CA PRO A 373 -4.18 -7.26 35.06
C PRO A 373 -5.61 -7.76 34.82
N GLU A 374 -5.99 -8.82 35.52
CA GLU A 374 -7.38 -9.28 35.55
C GLU A 374 -8.32 -8.20 36.15
N PRO A 375 -9.61 -8.20 35.78
CA PRO A 375 -10.58 -7.28 36.33
C PRO A 375 -10.68 -7.41 37.86
N GLN A 376 -10.47 -6.29 38.55
CA GLN A 376 -10.57 -6.20 40.00
C GLN A 376 -11.92 -5.61 40.40
N PHE A 377 -12.55 -6.23 41.39
CA PHE A 377 -13.75 -5.72 42.06
C PHE A 377 -13.40 -5.48 43.53
N GLY A 378 -13.79 -4.32 44.02
CA GLY A 378 -13.62 -3.91 45.41
C GLY A 378 -14.75 -4.45 46.29
N GLU A 379 -15.12 -3.67 47.29
CA GLU A 379 -16.24 -4.00 48.17
C GLU A 379 -17.57 -3.91 47.41
N ILE A 380 -18.47 -4.86 47.65
CA ILE A 380 -19.80 -4.91 47.03
C ILE A 380 -20.82 -4.34 48.01
N HIS A 381 -21.40 -3.19 47.66
CA HIS A 381 -22.40 -2.46 48.43
C HIS A 381 -23.80 -2.77 47.86
N ASP A 382 -24.36 -3.94 48.21
CA ASP A 382 -25.63 -4.45 47.65
C ASP A 382 -26.83 -4.45 48.62
N GLU A 383 -26.63 -4.25 49.93
CA GLU A 383 -27.71 -4.36 50.92
C GLU A 383 -28.72 -3.19 50.83
N GLU A 384 -28.29 -1.95 51.09
CA GLU A 384 -29.20 -0.80 51.19
C GLU A 384 -29.43 -0.08 49.86
N GLY A 385 -28.47 -0.19 48.94
CA GLY A 385 -28.43 0.57 47.70
C GLY A 385 -28.05 2.04 47.87
N LEU A 386 -27.59 2.65 46.78
CA LEU A 386 -27.16 4.04 46.81
C LEU A 386 -28.36 4.97 47.01
N ALA A 387 -28.25 5.83 48.03
CA ALA A 387 -29.19 6.91 48.28
C ALA A 387 -29.04 8.02 47.22
N LEU A 388 -29.61 7.80 46.04
CA LEU A 388 -29.64 8.75 44.93
C LEU A 388 -31.03 9.40 44.80
N PRO A 389 -31.11 10.65 44.31
CA PRO A 389 -32.38 11.26 43.94
C PRO A 389 -33.16 10.39 42.95
N ASN A 390 -34.49 10.29 43.09
CA ASN A 390 -35.33 9.41 42.26
C ASN A 390 -35.10 9.59 40.75
N GLY A 391 -34.92 10.82 40.26
CA GLY A 391 -34.65 11.09 38.85
C GLY A 391 -33.31 10.53 38.37
N LEU A 392 -32.29 10.51 39.25
CA LEU A 392 -30.97 9.96 38.95
C LEU A 392 -30.99 8.43 38.96
N SER A 393 -31.66 7.84 39.96
CA SER A 393 -31.89 6.39 40.01
C SER A 393 -32.65 5.91 38.78
N GLU A 394 -33.68 6.64 38.35
CA GLU A 394 -34.43 6.33 37.13
C GLU A 394 -33.53 6.37 35.89
N GLN A 395 -32.65 7.38 35.78
CA GLN A 395 -31.73 7.52 34.65
C GLN A 395 -30.74 6.36 34.56
N ILE A 396 -30.12 6.00 35.68
CA ILE A 396 -29.17 4.87 35.75
C ILE A 396 -29.90 3.56 35.42
N VAL A 397 -31.03 3.28 36.08
CA VAL A 397 -31.73 2.00 35.94
C VAL A 397 -32.27 1.79 34.52
N ASN A 398 -32.67 2.87 33.85
CA ASN A 398 -33.25 2.82 32.50
C ASN A 398 -32.26 3.14 31.37
N PHE A 399 -30.97 3.31 31.67
CA PHE A 399 -29.97 3.77 30.70
C PHE A 399 -30.40 5.05 29.96
N ARG A 400 -31.09 5.96 30.66
CA ARG A 400 -31.54 7.22 30.08
C ARG A 400 -30.48 8.28 30.28
N GLY A 401 -29.88 8.71 29.17
CA GLY A 401 -28.81 9.70 29.16
C GLY A 401 -27.43 9.10 29.41
N ASN A 402 -26.40 9.91 29.20
CA ASN A 402 -25.01 9.54 29.40
C ASN A 402 -24.59 9.84 30.84
N LEU A 403 -25.29 9.25 31.81
CA LEU A 403 -24.92 9.41 33.21
C LEU A 403 -23.87 8.37 33.60
N ASP A 404 -22.71 8.86 33.97
CA ASP A 404 -21.53 8.04 34.15
C ASP A 404 -20.62 8.61 35.26
N THR A 405 -21.11 9.63 35.98
CA THR A 405 -20.40 10.37 37.00
C THR A 405 -21.37 10.76 38.13
N LEU A 406 -20.97 10.51 39.38
CA LEU A 406 -21.64 10.98 40.58
C LEU A 406 -20.89 12.17 41.18
N TYR A 407 -21.64 13.17 41.63
CA TYR A 407 -21.13 14.36 42.31
C TYR A 407 -21.61 14.41 43.75
N ASP A 408 -20.68 14.68 44.66
CA ASP A 408 -20.94 14.74 46.09
C ASP A 408 -20.20 15.90 46.75
N VAL A 409 -20.89 16.61 47.63
CA VAL A 409 -20.31 17.72 48.42
C VAL A 409 -20.45 17.46 49.92
N ASP A 410 -21.38 16.60 50.31
CA ASP A 410 -21.74 16.36 51.71
C ASP A 410 -21.13 15.05 52.26
N GLY A 411 -20.33 14.35 51.44
CA GLY A 411 -19.68 13.10 51.82
C GLY A 411 -20.61 11.88 51.81
N ARG A 412 -21.76 11.95 51.13
CA ARG A 412 -22.70 10.84 50.93
C ARG A 412 -22.03 9.58 50.37
N PHE A 413 -21.06 9.75 49.48
CA PHE A 413 -20.35 8.64 48.84
C PHE A 413 -18.91 8.48 49.35
N ALA A 414 -18.59 9.03 50.53
CA ALA A 414 -17.23 9.00 51.07
C ALA A 414 -16.69 7.58 51.29
N HIS A 415 -17.57 6.61 51.56
CA HIS A 415 -17.25 5.21 51.79
C HIS A 415 -16.84 4.48 50.50
N LEU A 416 -17.29 4.93 49.32
CA LEU A 416 -17.00 4.29 48.03
C LEU A 416 -15.56 4.59 47.56
N LYS A 417 -14.84 3.53 47.21
CA LYS A 417 -13.47 3.57 46.68
C LYS A 417 -13.45 3.13 45.21
N PRO A 418 -12.37 3.45 44.47
CA PRO A 418 -12.15 2.86 43.14
C PRO A 418 -12.20 1.34 43.21
N ASN A 419 -12.85 0.75 42.20
CA ASN A 419 -13.23 -0.66 42.03
C ASN A 419 -14.41 -1.15 42.85
N ASP A 420 -14.90 -0.42 43.86
CA ASP A 420 -16.11 -0.81 44.60
C ASP A 420 -17.32 -0.86 43.67
N VAL A 421 -18.23 -1.79 43.96
CA VAL A 421 -19.50 -1.96 43.24
C VAL A 421 -20.63 -1.54 44.15
N ALA A 422 -21.58 -0.77 43.64
CA ALA A 422 -22.73 -0.34 44.41
C ALA A 422 -24.03 -0.58 43.63
N VAL A 423 -25.07 -1.03 44.33
CA VAL A 423 -26.38 -1.25 43.73
C VAL A 423 -27.18 0.06 43.67
N VAL A 424 -27.86 0.28 42.55
CA VAL A 424 -28.79 1.38 42.31
C VAL A 424 -30.17 0.78 42.09
N ARG A 425 -31.13 1.21 42.91
CA ARG A 425 -32.51 0.71 42.91
C ARG A 425 -33.48 1.80 42.50
N PHE A 426 -34.50 1.44 41.73
CA PHE A 426 -35.57 2.35 41.36
C PHE A 426 -36.92 1.64 41.21
N GLY A 427 -37.83 1.88 42.15
CA GLY A 427 -39.18 1.30 42.15
C GLY A 427 -39.14 -0.24 42.22
N HIS A 428 -39.91 -0.90 41.35
CA HIS A 428 -39.98 -2.36 41.24
C HIS A 428 -39.09 -2.94 40.11
N LYS A 429 -38.10 -2.18 39.63
CA LYS A 429 -37.22 -2.63 38.54
C LYS A 429 -36.06 -3.47 39.07
N ASP A 430 -35.48 -4.25 38.17
CA ASP A 430 -34.28 -5.04 38.46
C ASP A 430 -33.14 -4.14 38.96
N ASP A 431 -32.42 -4.66 39.95
CA ASP A 431 -31.24 -4.04 40.51
C ASP A 431 -30.20 -3.77 39.41
N ARG A 432 -29.62 -2.57 39.42
CA ARG A 432 -28.47 -2.22 38.60
C ARG A 432 -27.25 -2.03 39.46
N PHE A 433 -26.09 -2.37 38.92
CA PHE A 433 -24.84 -2.21 39.63
C PHE A 433 -23.94 -1.26 38.86
N ILE A 434 -23.33 -0.35 39.60
CA ILE A 434 -22.30 0.54 39.09
C ILE A 434 -20.97 0.19 39.75
N GLN A 435 -19.89 0.23 39.00
CA GLN A 435 -18.55 0.10 39.53
C GLN A 435 -17.85 1.46 39.47
N ILE A 436 -17.31 1.91 40.60
CA ILE A 436 -16.54 3.16 40.66
C ILE A 436 -15.20 2.94 39.95
N THR A 437 -14.94 3.68 38.88
CA THR A 437 -13.73 3.53 38.08
C THR A 437 -12.66 4.52 38.52
N HIS A 438 -13.05 5.75 38.85
CA HIS A 438 -12.12 6.80 39.23
C HIS A 438 -12.75 7.75 40.25
N ARG A 439 -11.93 8.29 41.17
CA ARG A 439 -12.37 9.27 42.16
C ARG A 439 -11.36 10.40 42.28
N TYR A 440 -11.83 11.64 42.22
CA TYR A 440 -11.01 12.84 42.39
C TYR A 440 -11.83 13.99 42.98
N LYS A 441 -11.15 15.06 43.38
CA LYS A 441 -11.79 16.26 43.91
C LYS A 441 -11.70 17.42 42.93
N LEU A 442 -12.79 18.17 42.82
CA LEU A 442 -12.94 19.35 41.97
C LEU A 442 -13.31 20.54 42.86
N SER A 443 -12.56 21.64 42.78
CA SER A 443 -12.96 22.88 43.46
C SER A 443 -14.11 23.53 42.72
N GLY A 444 -15.14 23.97 43.46
CA GLY A 444 -16.28 24.71 42.92
C GLY A 444 -15.85 25.96 42.15
N SER A 445 -14.84 26.69 42.65
CA SER A 445 -14.26 27.84 41.94
C SER A 445 -13.69 27.50 40.57
N PHE A 446 -12.98 26.36 40.45
CA PHE A 446 -12.43 25.87 39.19
C PHE A 446 -13.56 25.41 38.26
N MET A 447 -14.51 24.63 38.78
CA MET A 447 -15.67 24.14 38.02
C MET A 447 -16.47 25.28 37.41
N LEU A 448 -16.83 26.30 38.20
CA LEU A 448 -17.64 27.43 37.73
C LEU A 448 -16.92 28.28 36.67
N ARG A 449 -15.59 28.35 36.70
CA ARG A 449 -14.79 29.12 35.74
C ARG A 449 -14.48 28.34 34.47
N ASP A 450 -13.97 27.13 34.62
CA ASP A 450 -13.33 26.37 33.54
C ASP A 450 -14.28 25.30 32.95
N GLU A 451 -15.27 24.83 33.71
CA GLU A 451 -16.22 23.79 33.29
C GLU A 451 -17.69 24.17 33.63
N PRO A 452 -18.19 25.37 33.26
CA PRO A 452 -19.49 25.86 33.70
C PRO A 452 -20.67 25.01 33.21
N HIS A 453 -20.47 24.22 32.16
CA HIS A 453 -21.48 23.29 31.65
C HIS A 453 -21.80 22.14 32.63
N LEU A 454 -20.90 21.83 33.58
CA LEU A 454 -21.13 20.83 34.62
C LEU A 454 -22.03 21.34 35.74
N ALA A 455 -22.17 22.66 35.92
CA ALA A 455 -22.92 23.24 37.05
C ALA A 455 -24.37 22.75 37.11
N TRP A 456 -25.04 22.64 35.95
CA TRP A 456 -26.40 22.11 35.88
C TRP A 456 -26.46 20.64 36.31
N GLN A 457 -25.53 19.80 35.83
CA GLN A 457 -25.48 18.39 36.19
C GLN A 457 -25.22 18.19 37.68
N ILE A 458 -24.26 18.93 38.23
CA ILE A 458 -23.94 18.91 39.66
C ILE A 458 -25.17 19.32 40.47
N LYS A 459 -25.82 20.43 40.11
CA LYS A 459 -27.05 20.91 40.77
C LYS A 459 -28.14 19.85 40.82
N GLN A 460 -28.35 19.09 39.75
CA GLN A 460 -29.35 18.01 39.73
C GLN A 460 -29.02 16.88 40.74
N GLN A 461 -27.74 16.62 41.01
CA GLN A 461 -27.31 15.54 41.90
C GLN A 461 -27.18 15.96 43.37
N ILE A 462 -26.76 17.20 43.63
CA ILE A 462 -26.60 17.75 44.99
C ILE A 462 -27.83 18.52 45.48
N GLU A 463 -28.85 18.68 44.63
CA GLU A 463 -30.14 19.33 44.91
C GLU A 463 -30.04 20.81 45.36
N ARG A 464 -28.90 21.46 45.11
CA ARG A 464 -28.66 22.90 45.33
C ARG A 464 -27.69 23.47 44.31
N GLU A 465 -27.60 24.79 44.22
CA GLU A 465 -26.57 25.43 43.40
C GLU A 465 -25.16 25.15 43.97
N PRO A 466 -24.20 24.73 43.12
CA PRO A 466 -22.81 24.65 43.54
C PRO A 466 -22.21 26.05 43.74
N THR A 467 -21.38 26.21 44.77
CA THR A 467 -20.73 27.46 45.17
C THR A 467 -19.23 27.41 44.90
N ALA A 468 -18.56 28.57 44.91
CA ALA A 468 -17.11 28.63 44.68
C ALA A 468 -16.30 27.94 45.80
N ASP A 469 -16.86 27.89 47.01
CA ASP A 469 -16.22 27.31 48.20
C ASP A 469 -16.42 25.79 48.32
N ASP A 470 -17.30 25.21 47.49
CA ASP A 470 -17.55 23.77 47.50
C ASP A 470 -16.30 22.98 47.08
N MET A 471 -16.06 21.88 47.79
CA MET A 471 -15.12 20.83 47.36
C MET A 471 -15.94 19.63 46.93
N ILE A 472 -15.98 19.39 45.62
CA ILE A 472 -16.85 18.40 45.00
C ILE A 472 -16.06 17.11 44.81
N ASP A 473 -16.45 16.05 45.49
CA ASP A 473 -16.01 14.69 45.21
C ASP A 473 -16.70 14.22 43.91
N VAL A 474 -15.88 13.85 42.94
CA VAL A 474 -16.31 13.35 41.63
C VAL A 474 -15.98 11.87 41.55
N LEU A 475 -17.00 11.04 41.38
CA LEU A 475 -16.88 9.59 41.24
C LEU A 475 -17.32 9.20 39.83
N GLU A 476 -16.35 8.86 38.98
CA GLU A 476 -16.64 8.28 37.67
C GLU A 476 -17.00 6.80 37.87
N PHE A 477 -18.00 6.32 37.15
CA PHE A 477 -18.44 4.93 37.21
C PHE A 477 -18.75 4.36 35.83
N ARG A 478 -18.85 3.03 35.79
CA ARG A 478 -19.39 2.25 34.67
C ARG A 478 -20.52 1.33 35.15
N ASN A 479 -21.43 0.96 34.25
CA ASN A 479 -22.42 -0.07 34.55
C ASN A 479 -21.77 -1.45 34.54
N CYS A 480 -22.20 -2.31 35.43
CA CYS A 480 -21.72 -3.69 35.54
C CYS A 480 -22.88 -4.64 35.89
N TYR A 481 -22.64 -5.94 35.71
CA TYR A 481 -23.63 -6.99 35.88
C TYR A 481 -23.14 -8.03 36.88
N GLU A 482 -24.06 -8.57 37.68
CA GLU A 482 -23.76 -9.48 38.79
C GLU A 482 -22.82 -10.63 38.42
N HIS A 483 -23.02 -11.24 37.24
CA HIS A 483 -22.20 -12.36 36.76
C HIS A 483 -20.71 -12.00 36.54
N GLN A 484 -20.34 -10.72 36.53
CA GLN A 484 -18.95 -10.29 36.34
C GLN A 484 -18.10 -10.44 37.60
N TRP A 485 -18.70 -10.42 38.80
CA TRP A 485 -18.00 -10.64 40.07
C TRP A 485 -18.53 -11.84 40.87
N LYS A 486 -19.76 -12.30 40.61
CA LYS A 486 -20.36 -13.46 41.28
C LYS A 486 -19.56 -14.72 40.98
N GLY A 487 -18.89 -15.27 42.00
CA GLY A 487 -18.02 -16.45 41.90
C GLY A 487 -16.52 -16.16 41.86
N ARG A 488 -16.09 -14.89 41.98
CA ARG A 488 -14.67 -14.48 42.06
C ARG A 488 -14.20 -14.07 43.47
N ASN A 489 -15.10 -14.05 44.44
CA ASN A 489 -14.81 -13.72 45.84
C ASN A 489 -14.43 -14.93 46.67
#